data_AF-A0A3D2X7C9-F1
#
_entry.id   AF-A0A3D2X7C9-F1
#
_cell.length_a   1.000
_cell.length_b   1.000
_cell.length_c   1.000
_cell.angle_alpha   90.00
_cell.angle_beta   90.00
_cell.angle_gamma   90.00
#
_symmetry.space_group_name_H-M   'P 1'
#
loop_
_entity.id
_entity.type
_entity.pdbx_description
1 polymer ?
#
loop_
_entity_poly.entity_id
_entity_poly.type
_entity_poly.pdbx_seq_one_letter_code
_entity_poly.pdbx_strand_id
1 'polypeptide(L)' 'MIQENITNVLQKIEAACKRSNRSKEEVILIAVSKTKPIEMLIEAYHAGLREFGENKVQELCDKCEKSRF' A
#
# COMPACT_ATOMS: atom_id res chain seq x y z
N MET A 1 1.33 7.23 12.03
CA MET A 1 0.28 6.22 12.30
C MET A 1 0.13 5.25 11.13
N ILE A 2 0.20 5.71 9.88
CA ILE A 2 0.14 4.82 8.70
C ILE A 2 1.41 3.98 8.57
N GLN A 3 2.59 4.58 8.82
CA GLN A 3 3.86 3.86 8.78
C GLN A 3 3.90 2.66 9.74
N GLU A 4 3.43 2.82 10.99
CA GLU A 4 3.35 1.73 11.96
C GLU A 4 2.42 0.60 11.49
N ASN A 5 1.27 0.97 10.92
CA ASN A 5 0.34 0.00 10.33
C ASN A 5 0.99 -0.78 9.18
N ILE A 6 1.74 -0.11 8.31
CA ILE A 6 2.47 -0.75 7.21
C ILE A 6 3.51 -1.72 7.75
N THR A 7 4.33 -1.31 8.74
CA THR A 7 5.32 -2.18 9.38
C THR A 7 4.67 -3.42 9.98
N ASN A 8 3.56 -3.26 10.70
CA ASN A 8 2.82 -4.36 11.31
C ASN A 8 2.29 -5.34 10.26
N VAL A 9 1.77 -4.84 9.14
CA VAL A 9 1.29 -5.69 8.04
C VAL A 9 2.45 -6.42 7.36
N LEU A 10 3.57 -5.75 7.10
CA LEU A 10 4.76 -6.37 6.50
C LEU A 10 5.32 -7.50 7.38
N GLN A 11 5.36 -7.31 8.70
CA GLN A 11 5.76 -8.36 9.65
C GLN A 11 4.81 -9.57 9.62
N LYS A 12 3.50 -9.32 9.53
CA LYS A 12 2.49 -10.40 9.39
C LYS A 12 2.66 -11.18 8.09
N ILE A 13 2.92 -10.49 6.98
CA ILE A 13 3.21 -11.11 5.68
C ILE A 13 4.45 -11.99 5.79
N GLU A 14 5.53 -11.48 6.35
CA GLU A 14 6.77 -12.24 6.49
C GLU A 14 6.57 -13.49 7.36
N ALA A 15 5.88 -13.36 8.49
CA ALA A 15 5.55 -14.49 9.35
C ALA A 15 4.67 -15.53 8.62
N ALA A 16 3.71 -15.10 7.79
CA ALA A 16 2.89 -16.00 6.99
C ALA A 16 3.71 -16.72 5.91
N CYS A 17 4.57 -16.00 5.20
CA CYS A 17 5.46 -16.58 4.18
C CYS A 17 6.38 -17.65 4.80
N LYS A 18 6.98 -17.37 5.97
CA LYS A 18 7.79 -18.33 6.72
C LYS A 18 7.02 -19.60 7.09
N ARG A 19 5.78 -19.48 7.57
CA ARG A 19 4.93 -20.64 7.91
C ARG A 19 4.52 -21.46 6.68
N SER A 20 4.40 -20.82 5.52
CA SER A 20 3.99 -21.47 4.28
C SER A 20 5.16 -21.91 3.40
N ASN A 21 6.41 -21.75 3.86
CA ASN A 21 7.62 -22.03 3.09
C ASN A 21 7.63 -21.34 1.71
N ARG A 22 7.18 -20.08 1.67
CA ARG A 22 7.15 -19.22 0.48
C ARG A 22 8.08 -18.03 0.66
N SER A 23 8.60 -17.50 -0.44
CA SER A 23 9.36 -16.25 -0.44
C SER A 23 8.40 -15.07 -0.30
N LYS A 24 8.84 -14.02 0.41
CA LYS A 24 8.07 -12.78 0.58
C LYS A 24 7.89 -12.06 -0.76
N GLU A 25 8.86 -12.20 -1.65
CA GLU A 25 8.88 -11.60 -2.98
C GLU A 25 7.77 -12.15 -3.88
N GLU A 26 7.20 -13.31 -3.55
CA GLU A 26 6.01 -13.86 -4.22
C GLU A 26 4.69 -13.22 -3.75
N VAL A 27 4.73 -12.31 -2.78
CA VAL A 27 3.55 -11.68 -2.18
C VAL A 27 3.60 -10.17 -2.36
N ILE A 28 2.58 -9.63 -3.01
CA ILE A 28 2.41 -8.20 -3.21
C ILE A 28 1.39 -7.65 -2.21
N LEU A 29 1.78 -6.62 -1.45
CA LEU A 29 0.86 -5.88 -0.59
C LEU A 29 0.21 -4.74 -1.37
N ILE A 30 -1.08 -4.89 -1.68
CA ILE A 30 -1.88 -3.86 -2.36
C ILE A 30 -2.63 -3.04 -1.30
N ALA A 31 -2.34 -1.74 -1.24
CA ALA A 31 -3.04 -0.83 -0.33
C ALA A 31 -4.35 -0.33 -0.96
N VAL A 32 -5.49 -0.74 -0.39
CA VAL A 32 -6.80 -0.32 -0.88
C VAL A 32 -7.08 1.12 -0.43
N SER A 33 -7.02 2.06 -1.36
CA SER A 33 -7.11 3.50 -1.08
C SER A 33 -8.46 4.13 -1.42
N LYS A 34 -9.45 3.32 -1.84
CA LYS A 34 -10.82 3.76 -2.10
C LYS A 34 -11.34 4.61 -0.95
N THR A 35 -11.93 5.75 -1.30
CA THR A 35 -12.52 6.72 -0.36
C THR A 35 -11.54 7.28 0.69
N LYS A 36 -10.21 7.15 0.48
CA LYS A 36 -9.20 7.77 1.34
C LYS A 36 -8.68 9.07 0.75
N PRO A 37 -8.40 10.08 1.59
CA PRO A 37 -7.86 11.36 1.16
C PRO A 37 -6.42 11.21 0.66
N ILE A 38 -6.00 12.09 -0.25
CA ILE A 38 -4.72 11.99 -0.97
C ILE A 38 -3.51 12.05 -0.03
N GLU A 39 -3.62 12.78 1.07
CA GLU A 39 -2.58 12.95 2.09
C GLU A 39 -2.22 11.61 2.73
N MET A 40 -3.20 10.72 2.93
CA MET A 40 -2.94 9.36 3.44
C MET A 40 -2.20 8.49 2.42
N LEU A 41 -2.46 8.68 1.12
CA LEU A 41 -1.73 7.97 0.07
C LEU A 41 -0.29 8.46 0.00
N ILE A 42 -0.07 9.77 0.17
CA ILE A 42 1.27 10.37 0.23
C ILE A 42 2.05 9.84 1.44
N GLU A 43 1.46 9.80 2.64
CA GLU A 43 2.09 9.20 3.83
C GLU A 43 2.42 7.72 3.59
N ALA A 44 1.49 6.95 3.01
CA ALA A 44 1.71 5.55 2.66
C ALA A 44 2.84 5.36 1.64
N TYR A 45 2.93 6.24 0.64
CA TYR A 45 3.99 6.23 -0.35
C TYR A 45 5.36 6.53 0.26
N HIS A 46 5.44 7.54 1.12
CA HIS A 46 6.67 7.86 1.86
C HIS A 46 7.07 6.73 2.83
N ALA A 47 6.12 5.97 3.35
CA ALA A 47 6.37 4.77 4.14
C ALA A 47 6.80 3.54 3.31
N GLY A 48 6.94 3.68 1.98
CA GLY A 48 7.51 2.67 1.09
C GLY A 48 6.49 1.85 0.30
N LEU A 49 5.18 2.10 0.47
CA LEU A 49 4.18 1.45 -0.39
C LEU A 49 4.23 2.02 -1.81
N ARG A 50 4.04 1.14 -2.79
CA ARG A 50 4.01 1.49 -4.22
C ARG A 50 2.75 1.01 -4.90
N GLU A 51 2.15 -0.05 -4.38
CA GLU A 51 0.97 -0.69 -4.96
C GLU A 51 -0.30 -0.20 -4.26
N PHE A 52 -1.15 0.49 -5.02
CA PHE A 52 -2.43 1.02 -4.54
C PHE A 52 -3.59 0.49 -5.38
N GLY A 53 -4.67 0.08 -4.72
CA GLY A 53 -5.90 -0.39 -5.34
C GLY A 53 -7.01 0.65 -5.22
N GLU A 54 -7.47 1.16 -6.37
CA GLU A 54 -8.61 2.07 -6.47
C GLU A 54 -9.73 1.46 -7.33
N ASN A 55 -10.97 1.63 -6.89
CA ASN A 55 -12.14 1.14 -7.64
C ASN A 55 -12.61 2.14 -8.71
N LYS A 56 -12.12 3.38 -8.68
CA LYS A 56 -12.53 4.46 -9.60
C LYS A 56 -11.30 5.04 -10.29
N VAL A 57 -11.22 4.83 -11.60
CA VAL A 57 -10.11 5.30 -12.44
C VAL A 57 -9.98 6.83 -12.43
N GLN A 58 -11.09 7.58 -12.37
CA GLN A 58 -11.04 9.05 -12.30
C GLN A 58 -10.43 9.56 -10.99
N GLU A 59 -10.77 8.95 -9.86
CA GLU A 59 -10.15 9.32 -8.57
C GLU A 59 -8.66 8.95 -8.54
N LEU A 60 -8.25 7.87 -9.23
CA LEU A 60 -6.84 7.52 -9.40
C LEU A 60 -6.11 8.54 -10.28
N CYS A 61 -6.67 8.91 -11.44
CA CYS A 61 -6.09 9.92 -12.34
C CYS A 61 -5.94 11.27 -11.65
N ASP A 62 -6.99 11.76 -10.98
CA ASP A 62 -6.96 13.03 -10.25
C ASP A 62 -5.93 13.01 -9.11
N LYS A 63 -5.75 11.86 -8.43
CA LYS A 63 -4.72 11.71 -7.38
C LYS A 63 -3.32 11.63 -7.97
N CYS A 64 -3.11 10.90 -9.07
CA CYS A 64 -1.81 10.84 -9.75
C CYS A 64 -1.40 12.23 -10.26
N GLU A 65 -2.33 12.98 -10.85
CA GLU A 65 -2.09 14.32 -11.37
C GLU A 65 -1.76 15.33 -10.26
N LYS A 66 -2.45 15.23 -9.11
CA LYS A 66 -2.20 16.09 -7.93
C LYS A 66 -0.98 15.68 -7.12
N SER A 67 -0.64 14.39 -7.08
CA SER A 67 0.50 13.87 -6.31
C SER A 67 1.82 13.88 -7.07
N ARG A 68 1.82 14.08 -8.39
CA ARG A 68 2.99 14.20 -9.27
C ARG A 68 4.21 13.41 -8.76
N PHE A 69 4.04 12.08 -8.74
CA PHE A 69 5.16 11.13 -8.68
C PHE A 69 5.93 11.12 -10.00
#